data_AF-A0A3D4BGX4-F1
#
_entry.id   AF-A0A3D4BGX4-F1
#
_cell.length_a   1.000
_cell.length_b   1.000
_cell.length_c   1.000
_cell.angle_alpha   90.00
_cell.angle_beta   90.00
_cell.angle_gamma   90.00
#
_symmetry.space_group_name_H-M   'P 1'
#
loop_
_entity.id
_entity.type
_entity.pdbx_description
1 polymer ?
#
loop_
_entity_poly.entity_id
_entity_poly.type
_entity_poly.pdbx_seq_one_letter_code
_entity_poly.pdbx_strand_id
1 'polypeptide(L)'
;MKLKTYLFYAFIICSLTNCKRENEVKPIQQEYIVISKEDSLSNAYDKKNKIPRPFVPQELKWYTDLVVIMDSKDKVYIYQTERKSSNEEAKFDNPNYIGLRPEYLTTVDSKDFVSFLKNNNDIFGIFPNKENVINPFYIASETDTIKNVAISNLNKALSEVKSQTIYLLRKTTEEENAVLKFKRTQRIFEPEKINWSTKFYDGQVTPFTKEYEKMEKKMKSIVKAKETFKKKIRIVNM
;
A
#
# COMPACT_ATOMS: atom_id res chain seq x y z
N MET A 1 5.96 62.54 -37.32
CA MET A 1 5.95 61.07 -37.39
C MET A 1 6.63 60.39 -36.20
N LYS A 2 7.77 60.88 -35.70
CA LYS A 2 8.55 60.24 -34.61
C LYS A 2 7.82 60.12 -33.25
N LEU A 3 6.97 61.10 -32.88
CA LEU A 3 6.26 61.09 -31.58
C LEU A 3 5.25 59.93 -31.45
N LYS A 4 4.58 59.56 -32.55
CA LYS A 4 3.64 58.42 -32.57
C LYS A 4 4.38 57.09 -32.38
N THR A 5 5.61 57.01 -32.85
CA THR A 5 6.46 55.81 -32.69
C THR A 5 6.92 55.63 -31.24
N TYR A 6 7.29 56.70 -30.54
CA TYR A 6 7.68 56.62 -29.13
C TYR A 6 6.51 56.24 -28.21
N LEU A 7 5.30 56.74 -28.46
CA LEU A 7 4.09 56.36 -27.73
C LEU A 7 3.76 54.86 -27.90
N PHE A 8 4.00 54.32 -29.10
CA PHE A 8 3.77 52.90 -29.37
C PHE A 8 4.77 52.01 -28.61
N TYR A 9 6.05 52.38 -28.58
CA TYR A 9 7.06 51.64 -27.80
C TYR A 9 6.84 51.76 -26.29
N ALA A 10 6.41 52.92 -25.77
CA ALA A 10 6.06 53.07 -24.36
C ALA A 10 4.88 52.16 -23.96
N PHE A 11 3.89 51.99 -24.84
CA PHE A 11 2.74 51.12 -24.57
C PHE A 11 3.13 49.62 -24.56
N ILE A 12 4.05 49.20 -25.43
CA ILE A 12 4.59 47.82 -25.44
C ILE A 12 5.42 47.54 -24.18
N ILE A 13 6.21 48.50 -23.71
CA ILE A 13 7.02 48.32 -22.49
C ILE A 13 6.12 48.24 -21.24
N CYS A 14 5.09 49.07 -21.13
CA CYS A 14 4.14 49.03 -20.00
C CYS A 14 3.27 47.76 -19.98
N SER A 15 3.02 47.12 -21.13
CA SER A 15 2.26 45.86 -21.18
C SER A 15 3.09 44.64 -20.81
N LEU A 16 4.42 44.72 -20.87
CA LEU A 16 5.33 43.65 -20.40
C LEU A 16 5.60 43.71 -18.89
N THR A 17 5.36 44.83 -18.22
CA THR A 17 5.60 44.97 -16.76
C THR A 17 4.42 44.51 -15.89
N ASN A 18 3.31 44.04 -16.50
CA ASN A 18 2.13 43.60 -15.76
C ASN A 18 1.98 42.07 -15.68
N CYS A 19 3.11 41.33 -15.77
CA CYS A 19 3.16 39.94 -15.33
C CYS A 19 3.03 39.92 -13.80
N LYS A 20 1.79 39.83 -13.30
CA LYS A 20 1.54 39.32 -11.95
C LYS A 20 2.18 37.93 -11.90
N ARG A 21 3.25 37.78 -11.09
CA ARG A 21 3.74 36.45 -10.71
C ARG A 21 2.56 35.72 -10.12
N GLU A 22 2.07 34.73 -10.85
CA GLU A 22 1.21 33.68 -10.33
C GLU A 22 1.87 33.21 -9.04
N ASN A 23 1.13 33.32 -7.93
CA ASN A 23 1.62 33.07 -6.59
C ASN A 23 2.52 31.84 -6.60
N GLU A 24 3.76 31.99 -6.13
CA GLU A 24 4.67 30.86 -5.91
C GLU A 24 3.88 29.79 -5.15
N VAL A 25 3.51 28.73 -5.86
CA VAL A 25 2.91 27.54 -5.25
C VAL A 25 3.96 27.09 -4.25
N LYS A 26 3.70 27.35 -2.96
CA LYS A 26 4.58 26.90 -1.88
C LYS A 26 4.92 25.44 -2.17
N PRO A 27 6.21 25.07 -2.28
CA PRO A 27 6.57 23.70 -2.54
C PRO A 27 5.87 22.86 -1.48
N ILE A 28 5.02 21.93 -1.92
CA ILE A 28 4.39 20.96 -1.04
C ILE A 28 5.56 20.30 -0.32
N GLN A 29 5.72 20.58 0.97
CA GLN A 29 6.73 19.89 1.78
C GLN A 29 6.37 18.41 1.69
N GLN A 30 7.19 17.67 0.94
CA GLN A 30 6.96 16.27 0.67
C GLN A 30 7.17 15.53 2.00
N GLU A 31 6.06 15.17 2.63
CA GLU A 31 6.07 14.35 3.84
C GLU A 31 6.64 12.98 3.48
N TYR A 32 7.66 12.56 4.21
CA TYR A 32 8.24 11.23 4.10
C TYR A 32 8.06 10.50 5.41
N ILE A 33 7.79 9.20 5.32
CA ILE A 33 7.63 8.31 6.49
C ILE A 33 8.82 7.37 6.55
N VAL A 34 9.45 7.22 7.70
CA VAL A 34 10.58 6.31 7.96
C VAL A 34 10.06 5.09 8.72
N ILE A 35 9.81 3.99 8.00
CA ILE A 35 9.19 2.79 8.57
C ILE A 35 9.90 2.36 9.85
N SER A 36 11.22 2.26 9.93
CA SER A 36 11.89 1.86 11.20
C SER A 36 11.54 2.71 12.45
N LYS A 37 11.03 3.93 12.28
CA LYS A 37 10.54 4.80 13.38
C LYS A 37 9.04 4.68 13.59
N GLU A 38 8.27 4.57 12.51
CA GLU A 38 6.81 4.54 12.55
C GLU A 38 6.21 3.13 12.39
N ASP A 39 7.05 2.09 12.35
CA ASP A 39 6.68 0.71 12.07
C ASP A 39 5.63 0.29 13.09
N SER A 40 4.42 0.08 12.61
CA SER A 40 3.30 -0.25 13.47
C SER A 40 3.44 -1.65 14.05
N LEU A 41 4.25 -2.51 13.41
CA LEU A 41 4.67 -3.78 13.97
C LEU A 41 5.66 -3.51 15.11
N SER A 42 6.78 -2.82 14.86
CA SER A 42 7.80 -2.53 15.89
C SER A 42 7.24 -1.80 17.12
N ASN A 43 6.44 -0.76 16.91
CA ASN A 43 5.88 0.08 17.98
C ASN A 43 4.90 -0.68 18.88
N ALA A 44 4.26 -1.75 18.40
CA ALA A 44 3.47 -2.65 19.24
C ALA A 44 4.36 -3.49 20.19
N TYR A 45 5.62 -3.73 19.83
CA TYR A 45 6.58 -4.55 20.58
C TYR A 45 7.38 -3.76 21.63
N ASP A 46 7.65 -2.47 21.40
CA ASP A 46 8.58 -1.68 22.23
C ASP A 46 8.09 -1.30 23.65
N LYS A 47 6.92 -1.78 24.09
CA LYS A 47 6.38 -1.45 25.43
C LYS A 47 7.05 -2.15 26.62
N LYS A 48 7.94 -3.15 26.47
CA LYS A 48 8.75 -3.69 27.59
C LYS A 48 10.12 -4.24 27.12
N ASN A 49 11.18 -3.55 27.55
CA ASN A 49 12.62 -3.74 27.37
C ASN A 49 13.23 -5.13 27.00
N LYS A 50 14.26 -5.02 26.13
CA LYS A 50 15.51 -5.81 25.97
C LYS A 50 15.41 -7.33 25.69
N ILE A 51 15.28 -7.61 24.39
CA ILE A 51 15.64 -8.81 23.58
C ILE A 51 16.02 -10.07 24.38
N PRO A 52 15.18 -11.12 24.31
CA PRO A 52 15.21 -12.09 23.21
C PRO A 52 13.97 -11.99 22.32
N ARG A 53 14.10 -12.38 21.04
CA ARG A 53 13.04 -12.25 20.02
C ARG A 53 11.75 -12.90 20.52
N PRO A 54 10.68 -12.13 20.77
CA PRO A 54 9.56 -12.65 21.53
C PRO A 54 8.48 -13.19 20.59
N PHE A 55 8.01 -14.37 20.99
CA PHE A 55 6.71 -14.96 20.72
C PHE A 55 5.59 -13.92 20.91
N VAL A 56 4.62 -13.90 19.99
CA VAL A 56 3.64 -12.79 19.84
C VAL A 56 2.26 -13.16 20.43
N PRO A 57 1.57 -12.24 21.12
CA PRO A 57 0.17 -12.41 21.49
C PRO A 57 -0.78 -12.32 20.28
N GLN A 58 -1.92 -13.01 20.41
CA GLN A 58 -3.00 -13.24 19.44
C GLN A 58 -3.32 -12.09 18.46
N GLU A 59 -3.54 -12.48 17.19
CA GLU A 59 -4.25 -11.78 16.09
C GLU A 59 -3.37 -11.31 14.90
N LEU A 60 -3.30 -12.14 13.85
CA LEU A 60 -3.06 -11.85 12.42
C LEU A 60 -2.51 -10.44 12.02
N LYS A 61 -1.19 -10.19 12.02
CA LYS A 61 -0.63 -8.82 11.82
C LYS A 61 0.07 -8.48 10.50
N TRP A 62 0.09 -9.32 9.47
CA TRP A 62 0.88 -9.01 8.25
C TRP A 62 0.04 -8.60 7.03
N TYR A 63 -1.19 -9.10 6.98
CA TYR A 63 -2.11 -8.88 5.87
C TYR A 63 -3.51 -8.60 6.45
N THR A 64 -4.06 -7.43 6.11
CA THR A 64 -5.51 -7.19 6.19
C THR A 64 -6.13 -7.46 4.81
N ASP A 65 -7.44 -7.30 4.69
CA ASP A 65 -8.17 -7.46 3.44
C ASP A 65 -7.68 -6.50 2.34
N LEU A 66 -6.97 -5.43 2.69
CA LEU A 66 -6.40 -4.47 1.77
C LEU A 66 -4.94 -4.16 2.11
N VAL A 67 -4.06 -4.31 1.12
CA VAL A 67 -2.66 -3.93 1.23
C VAL A 67 -2.28 -3.01 0.08
N VAL A 68 -1.61 -1.92 0.45
CA VAL A 68 -1.13 -0.88 -0.46
C VAL A 68 0.40 -0.88 -0.38
N ILE A 69 1.07 -1.23 -1.47
CA ILE A 69 2.53 -1.13 -1.58
C ILE A 69 2.87 0.14 -2.35
N MET A 70 3.51 1.09 -1.68
CA MET A 70 4.01 2.30 -2.32
C MET A 70 5.45 2.07 -2.76
N ASP A 71 5.73 2.24 -4.06
CA ASP A 71 7.11 2.22 -4.50
C ASP A 71 7.82 3.55 -4.22
N SER A 72 9.13 3.57 -4.47
CA SER A 72 9.96 4.74 -4.17
C SER A 72 9.73 5.94 -5.10
N LYS A 73 8.88 5.82 -6.13
CA LYS A 73 8.72 6.83 -7.18
C LYS A 73 7.27 7.27 -7.31
N ASP A 74 6.53 6.67 -8.23
CA ASP A 74 5.30 7.19 -8.82
C ASP A 74 4.19 6.15 -8.96
N LYS A 75 4.40 4.91 -8.49
CA LYS A 75 3.37 3.87 -8.54
C LYS A 75 2.96 3.41 -7.15
N VAL A 76 1.70 3.05 -7.09
CA VAL A 76 1.08 2.37 -5.95
C VAL A 76 0.54 1.04 -6.47
N TYR A 77 0.87 -0.04 -5.77
CA TYR A 77 0.38 -1.38 -6.07
C TYR A 77 -0.60 -1.79 -4.98
N ILE A 78 -1.76 -2.29 -5.37
CA ILE A 78 -2.84 -2.59 -4.45
C ILE A 78 -3.25 -4.03 -4.67
N TYR A 79 -3.39 -4.79 -3.59
CA TYR A 79 -4.02 -6.10 -3.64
C TYR A 79 -4.91 -6.32 -2.43
N GLN A 80 -5.80 -7.31 -2.57
CA GLN A 80 -6.66 -7.75 -1.48
C GLN A 80 -6.33 -9.17 -1.05
N THR A 81 -6.67 -9.49 0.18
CA THR A 81 -6.60 -10.85 0.69
C THR A 81 -8.00 -11.37 1.03
N GLU A 82 -8.12 -12.68 1.11
CA GLU A 82 -9.27 -13.33 1.71
C GLU A 82 -8.82 -14.19 2.88
N ARG A 83 -9.60 -14.15 3.96
CA ARG A 83 -9.41 -15.02 5.11
C ARG A 83 -10.40 -16.17 5.03
N LYS A 84 -9.89 -17.40 5.04
CA LYS A 84 -10.70 -18.59 5.33
C LYS A 84 -10.45 -18.94 6.79
N SER A 85 -11.38 -18.58 7.68
CA SER A 85 -11.29 -18.96 9.09
C SER A 85 -12.33 -20.03 9.44
N SER A 86 -11.96 -20.92 10.35
CA SER A 86 -12.90 -21.49 11.31
C SER A 86 -13.25 -20.42 12.36
N ASN A 87 -14.29 -20.58 13.17
CA ASN A 87 -14.77 -19.60 14.16
C ASN A 87 -13.78 -19.27 15.31
N GLU A 88 -12.49 -19.60 15.16
CA GLU A 88 -11.44 -19.37 16.15
C GLU A 88 -10.42 -18.33 15.65
N GLU A 89 -9.91 -17.51 16.57
CA GLU A 89 -8.86 -16.53 16.31
C GLU A 89 -7.61 -17.20 15.76
N ALA A 90 -7.23 -16.81 14.53
CA ALA A 90 -5.97 -17.24 13.97
C ALA A 90 -4.82 -16.44 14.57
N LYS A 91 -3.81 -17.16 15.06
CA LYS A 91 -2.51 -16.57 15.36
C LYS A 91 -1.60 -16.81 14.15
N PHE A 92 -1.12 -15.74 13.53
CA PHE A 92 0.00 -15.81 12.61
C PHE A 92 1.13 -14.97 13.17
N ASP A 93 2.25 -15.61 13.46
CA ASP A 93 3.44 -14.93 13.94
C ASP A 93 4.27 -14.35 12.77
N ASN A 94 4.08 -14.85 11.54
CA ASN A 94 4.82 -14.46 10.33
C ASN A 94 3.92 -14.22 9.11
N PRO A 95 4.40 -13.46 8.11
CA PRO A 95 3.73 -13.42 6.82
C PRO A 95 3.78 -14.81 6.19
N ASN A 96 2.62 -15.43 6.01
CA ASN A 96 2.51 -16.66 5.27
C ASN A 96 2.66 -16.44 3.76
N TYR A 97 2.88 -17.54 3.05
CA TYR A 97 2.87 -17.56 1.59
C TYR A 97 1.40 -17.43 1.18
N ILE A 98 1.04 -16.25 0.73
CA ILE A 98 -0.35 -15.94 0.39
C ILE A 98 -0.68 -16.34 -1.05
N GLY A 99 0.31 -16.75 -1.84
CA GLY A 99 0.11 -17.10 -3.24
C GLY A 99 -0.19 -15.87 -4.10
N LEU A 100 0.40 -14.73 -3.74
CA LEU A 100 0.30 -13.49 -4.49
C LEU A 100 0.92 -13.68 -5.87
N ARG A 101 0.26 -13.11 -6.88
CA ARG A 101 0.70 -13.17 -8.26
C ARG A 101 0.69 -11.77 -8.88
N PRO A 102 1.50 -11.52 -9.93
CA PRO A 102 1.56 -10.21 -10.58
C PRO A 102 0.20 -9.70 -11.05
N GLU A 103 -0.67 -10.57 -11.56
CA GLU A 103 -2.01 -10.25 -12.03
C GLU A 103 -2.96 -9.80 -10.90
N TYR A 104 -2.70 -10.19 -9.65
CA TYR A 104 -3.53 -9.77 -8.51
C TYR A 104 -3.25 -8.33 -8.08
N LEU A 105 -2.09 -7.78 -8.45
CA LEU A 105 -1.72 -6.39 -8.15
C LEU A 105 -2.37 -5.43 -9.16
N THR A 106 -3.19 -4.52 -8.64
CA THR A 106 -3.63 -3.33 -9.38
C THR A 106 -2.56 -2.26 -9.26
N THR A 107 -2.13 -1.72 -10.40
CA THR A 107 -1.16 -0.61 -10.43
C THR A 107 -1.89 0.70 -10.67
N VAL A 108 -1.64 1.68 -9.80
CA VAL A 108 -2.23 3.02 -9.85
C VAL A 108 -1.10 4.04 -9.84
N ASP A 109 -1.24 5.10 -10.63
CA ASP A 109 -0.33 6.25 -10.54
C ASP A 109 -0.49 6.96 -9.20
N SER A 110 0.61 7.31 -8.55
CA SER A 110 0.61 7.93 -7.22
C SER A 110 -0.21 9.22 -7.13
N LYS A 111 -0.27 9.98 -8.23
CA LYS A 111 -1.09 11.21 -8.33
C LYS A 111 -2.60 10.91 -8.31
N ASP A 112 -3.00 9.73 -8.80
CA ASP A 112 -4.40 9.33 -8.96
C ASP A 112 -4.88 8.41 -7.83
N PHE A 113 -3.96 7.98 -6.95
CA PHE A 113 -4.23 7.03 -5.88
C PHE A 113 -5.41 7.41 -4.97
N VAL A 114 -5.46 8.66 -4.51
CA VAL A 114 -6.56 9.11 -3.63
C VAL A 114 -7.90 9.09 -4.36
N SER A 115 -7.94 9.57 -5.60
CA SER A 115 -9.15 9.54 -6.44
C SER A 115 -9.60 8.11 -6.69
N PHE A 116 -8.66 7.20 -6.96
CA PHE A 116 -8.92 5.78 -7.11
C PHE A 116 -9.58 5.18 -5.85
N LEU A 117 -9.04 5.45 -4.65
CA LEU A 117 -9.63 4.95 -3.41
C LEU A 117 -11.03 5.52 -3.17
N LYS A 118 -11.25 6.82 -3.42
CA LYS A 118 -12.56 7.47 -3.28
C LYS A 118 -13.60 6.87 -4.23
N ASN A 119 -13.22 6.62 -5.48
CA ASN A 119 -14.10 6.06 -6.50
C ASN A 119 -14.46 4.58 -6.28
N ASN A 120 -13.69 3.87 -5.45
CA ASN A 120 -13.90 2.47 -5.10
C ASN A 120 -14.16 2.31 -3.59
N ASN A 121 -14.70 3.34 -2.94
CA ASN A 121 -14.85 3.36 -1.49
C ASN A 121 -15.93 2.39 -0.97
N ASP A 122 -16.84 1.95 -1.84
CA ASP A 122 -17.78 0.85 -1.61
C ASP A 122 -17.07 -0.49 -1.42
N ILE A 123 -15.90 -0.66 -2.04
CA ILE A 123 -15.07 -1.86 -1.91
C ILE A 123 -14.12 -1.74 -0.71
N PHE A 124 -13.48 -0.59 -0.54
CA PHE A 124 -12.38 -0.43 0.41
C PHE A 124 -12.78 0.07 1.79
N GLY A 125 -13.88 0.82 1.91
CA GLY A 125 -14.32 1.33 3.21
C GLY A 125 -13.38 2.34 3.88
N ILE A 126 -12.49 3.00 3.13
CA ILE A 126 -11.44 3.89 3.70
C ILE A 126 -11.97 5.26 4.08
N PHE A 127 -12.88 5.82 3.29
CA PHE A 127 -13.50 7.11 3.54
C PHE A 127 -14.86 6.92 4.19
N PRO A 128 -15.22 7.78 5.16
CA PRO A 128 -16.48 7.66 5.88
C PRO A 128 -17.66 7.76 4.92
N ASN A 129 -18.58 6.80 5.02
CA ASN A 129 -19.94 6.90 4.50
C ASN A 129 -20.89 6.34 5.59
N LYS A 130 -22.21 6.45 5.41
CA LYS A 130 -23.19 6.05 6.43
C LYS A 130 -23.22 4.54 6.74
N GLU A 131 -22.56 3.71 5.94
CA GLU A 131 -22.73 2.24 5.94
C GLU A 131 -21.42 1.45 6.10
N ASN A 132 -20.26 2.12 6.01
CA ASN A 132 -18.97 1.45 5.98
C ASN A 132 -18.42 1.21 7.39
N VAL A 133 -18.10 -0.04 7.66
CA VAL A 133 -17.19 -0.41 8.76
C VAL A 133 -15.79 0.05 8.36
N ILE A 134 -15.19 0.90 9.20
CA ILE A 134 -13.83 1.37 9.02
C ILE A 134 -12.88 0.18 9.21
N ASN A 135 -12.27 -0.27 8.12
CA ASN A 135 -11.32 -1.38 8.17
C ASN A 135 -9.89 -0.85 8.10
N PRO A 136 -9.02 -1.24 9.05
CA PRO A 136 -7.63 -0.89 8.96
C PRO A 136 -6.98 -1.58 7.76
N PHE A 137 -5.99 -0.91 7.15
CA PHE A 137 -5.26 -1.45 6.02
C PHE A 137 -3.74 -1.28 6.19
N TYR A 138 -2.97 -2.06 5.45
CA TYR A 138 -1.51 -1.93 5.47
C TYR A 138 -1.01 -1.02 4.35
N ILE A 139 -0.06 -0.17 4.69
CA ILE A 139 0.83 0.51 3.75
C ILE A 139 2.22 -0.12 3.90
N ALA A 140 2.74 -0.65 2.80
CA ALA A 140 4.03 -1.30 2.73
C ALA A 140 4.99 -0.58 1.77
N SER A 141 6.29 -0.74 2.00
CA SER A 141 7.34 -0.23 1.11
C SER A 141 8.57 -1.15 1.09
N GLU A 142 9.23 -1.22 -0.07
CA GLU A 142 10.48 -1.97 -0.27
C GLU A 142 11.65 -1.33 0.47
N THR A 143 11.61 -0.01 0.65
CA THR A 143 12.62 0.75 1.39
C THR A 143 12.13 1.07 2.79
N ASP A 144 13.06 1.42 3.67
CA ASP A 144 12.76 1.93 5.00
C ASP A 144 12.13 3.33 5.00
N THR A 145 11.97 3.97 3.84
CA THR A 145 11.46 5.34 3.75
C THR A 145 10.48 5.47 2.59
N ILE A 146 9.22 5.77 2.92
CA ILE A 146 8.18 6.07 1.94
C ILE A 146 8.33 7.53 1.53
N LYS A 147 8.78 7.75 0.30
CA LYS A 147 8.89 9.08 -0.33
C LYS A 147 7.77 9.34 -1.34
N ASN A 148 6.88 8.38 -1.54
CA ASN A 148 5.85 8.42 -2.56
C ASN A 148 4.81 9.50 -2.24
N VAL A 149 4.52 10.41 -3.17
CA VAL A 149 3.55 11.52 -2.97
C VAL A 149 2.13 11.06 -2.63
N ALA A 150 1.81 9.80 -2.93
CA ALA A 150 0.53 9.19 -2.58
C ALA A 150 0.27 9.23 -1.06
N ILE A 151 1.31 9.11 -0.22
CA ILE A 151 1.14 9.08 1.24
C ILE A 151 0.71 10.45 1.80
N SER A 152 1.35 11.53 1.36
CA SER A 152 0.99 12.89 1.78
C SER A 152 -0.41 13.27 1.30
N ASN A 153 -0.75 12.87 0.07
CA ASN A 153 -2.08 13.10 -0.49
C ASN A 153 -3.15 12.33 0.27
N LEU A 154 -2.88 11.08 0.65
CA LEU A 154 -3.77 10.26 1.46
C LEU A 154 -3.97 10.87 2.86
N ASN A 155 -2.90 11.24 3.55
CA ASN A 155 -2.95 11.88 4.88
C ASN A 155 -3.81 13.14 4.86
N LYS A 156 -3.57 14.00 3.87
CA LYS A 156 -4.36 15.22 3.66
C LYS A 156 -5.85 14.88 3.47
N ALA A 157 -6.15 13.93 2.57
CA ALA A 157 -7.53 13.55 2.28
C ALA A 157 -8.25 12.94 3.48
N LEU A 158 -7.57 12.12 4.29
CA LEU A 158 -8.14 11.53 5.51
C LEU A 158 -8.39 12.58 6.59
N SER A 159 -7.48 13.54 6.75
CA SER A 159 -7.62 14.66 7.69
C SER A 159 -8.79 15.58 7.32
N GLU A 160 -8.92 15.93 6.04
CA GLU A 160 -10.01 16.80 5.54
C GLU A 160 -11.40 16.23 5.83
N VAL A 161 -11.57 14.91 5.70
CA VAL A 161 -12.85 14.24 5.97
C VAL A 161 -12.98 13.75 7.42
N LYS A 162 -12.01 14.06 8.29
CA LYS A 162 -11.93 13.58 9.67
C LYS A 162 -12.12 12.06 9.78
N SER A 163 -11.51 11.32 8.84
CA SER A 163 -11.61 9.87 8.81
C SER A 163 -10.98 9.27 10.07
N GLN A 164 -11.63 8.26 10.64
CA GLN A 164 -11.08 7.45 11.72
C GLN A 164 -10.31 6.23 11.19
N THR A 165 -10.15 6.12 9.86
CA THR A 165 -9.41 5.02 9.24
C THR A 165 -7.96 5.02 9.68
N ILE A 166 -7.53 3.87 10.20
CA ILE A 166 -6.16 3.63 10.63
C ILE A 166 -5.48 2.83 9.53
N TYR A 167 -4.30 3.26 9.11
CA TYR A 167 -3.41 2.41 8.33
C TYR A 167 -2.19 2.03 9.17
N LEU A 168 -1.67 0.84 8.93
CA LEU A 168 -0.51 0.29 9.60
C LEU A 168 0.66 0.27 8.62
N LEU A 169 1.84 0.66 9.09
CA LEU A 169 3.05 0.76 8.28
C LEU A 169 3.94 -0.47 8.49
N ARG A 170 4.49 -1.02 7.40
CA ARG A 170 5.50 -2.09 7.45
C ARG A 170 6.41 -2.10 6.22
N LYS A 171 7.49 -2.89 6.27
CA LYS A 171 8.24 -3.25 5.06
C LYS A 171 7.48 -4.29 4.24
N THR A 172 7.78 -4.34 2.94
CA THR A 172 7.31 -5.42 2.08
C THR A 172 7.85 -6.77 2.54
N THR A 173 7.05 -7.81 2.35
CA THR A 173 7.46 -9.20 2.56
C THR A 173 8.33 -9.69 1.41
N GLU A 174 8.99 -10.81 1.60
CA GLU A 174 9.79 -11.43 0.53
C GLU A 174 8.93 -11.77 -0.70
N GLU A 175 7.73 -12.29 -0.49
CA GLU A 175 6.77 -12.60 -1.57
C GLU A 175 6.35 -11.35 -2.32
N GLU A 176 6.02 -10.25 -1.63
CA GLU A 176 5.68 -8.98 -2.27
C GLU A 176 6.82 -8.44 -3.12
N ASN A 177 8.06 -8.48 -2.62
CA ASN A 177 9.24 -8.06 -3.37
C ASN A 177 9.47 -8.90 -4.62
N ALA A 178 9.32 -10.22 -4.49
CA ALA A 178 9.41 -11.13 -5.61
C ALA A 178 8.34 -10.80 -6.66
N VAL A 179 7.07 -10.78 -6.28
CA VAL A 179 5.96 -10.51 -7.21
C VAL A 179 6.11 -9.14 -7.89
N LEU A 180 6.48 -8.09 -7.16
CA LEU A 180 6.69 -6.75 -7.74
C LEU A 180 7.78 -6.73 -8.79
N LYS A 181 8.90 -7.44 -8.56
CA LYS A 181 9.97 -7.57 -9.55
C LYS A 181 9.44 -8.14 -10.87
N PHE A 182 8.63 -9.19 -10.82
CA PHE A 182 8.05 -9.79 -12.02
C PHE A 182 6.95 -8.92 -12.65
N LYS A 183 6.10 -8.27 -11.84
CA LYS A 183 5.09 -7.31 -12.31
C LYS A 183 5.71 -6.17 -13.11
N ARG A 184 6.78 -5.57 -12.60
CA ARG A 184 7.49 -4.45 -13.23
C ARG A 184 8.23 -4.85 -14.51
N THR A 185 8.76 -6.06 -14.54
CA THR A 185 9.52 -6.56 -15.69
C THR A 185 8.66 -7.29 -16.71
N GLN A 186 7.36 -7.47 -16.44
CA GLN A 186 6.40 -8.22 -17.26
C GLN A 186 6.90 -9.64 -17.59
N ARG A 187 7.66 -10.24 -16.69
CA ARG A 187 8.18 -11.61 -16.84
C ARG A 187 7.20 -12.62 -16.25
N ILE A 188 7.24 -13.83 -16.79
CA ILE A 188 6.47 -14.96 -16.27
C ILE A 188 6.90 -15.22 -14.82
N PHE A 189 5.92 -15.26 -13.91
CA PHE A 189 6.13 -15.53 -12.50
C PHE A 189 5.88 -17.02 -12.21
N GLU A 190 6.96 -17.73 -11.88
CA GLU A 190 6.94 -19.15 -11.50
C GLU A 190 7.44 -19.27 -10.06
N PRO A 191 6.55 -19.21 -9.05
CA PRO A 191 6.96 -19.12 -7.65
C PRO A 191 7.76 -20.33 -7.16
N GLU A 192 7.58 -21.50 -7.78
CA GLU A 192 8.30 -22.73 -7.48
C GLU A 192 9.78 -22.65 -7.90
N LYS A 193 10.13 -21.74 -8.82
CA LYS A 193 11.51 -21.52 -9.28
C LYS A 193 12.23 -20.40 -8.53
N ILE A 194 11.54 -19.74 -7.59
CA ILE A 194 12.13 -18.67 -6.78
C ILE A 194 12.91 -19.30 -5.64
N ASN A 195 14.15 -18.81 -5.43
CA ASN A 195 14.96 -19.20 -4.29
C ASN A 195 14.49 -18.43 -3.05
N TRP A 196 13.44 -18.94 -2.41
CA TRP A 196 12.87 -18.37 -1.19
C TRP A 196 13.86 -18.51 -0.02
N SER A 197 13.98 -17.45 0.77
CA SER A 197 14.79 -17.48 1.99
C SER A 197 14.15 -18.40 3.02
N THR A 198 14.99 -19.05 3.84
CA THR A 198 14.49 -19.84 4.98
C THR A 198 13.79 -18.98 6.03
N LYS A 199 13.93 -17.64 5.95
CA LYS A 199 13.26 -16.65 6.81
C LYS A 199 11.81 -16.40 6.46
N PHE A 200 11.28 -17.07 5.45
CA PHE A 200 9.90 -16.92 5.02
C PHE A 200 8.90 -17.21 6.15
N TYR A 201 9.13 -18.25 6.96
CA TYR A 201 8.35 -18.55 8.16
C TYR A 201 9.28 -18.80 9.36
N ASP A 202 9.31 -17.88 10.34
CA ASP A 202 10.14 -17.93 11.56
C ASP A 202 11.67 -18.15 11.36
N GLY A 203 12.19 -18.13 10.13
CA GLY A 203 13.57 -18.59 9.89
C GLY A 203 13.72 -20.09 9.61
N GLN A 204 12.64 -20.86 9.61
CA GLN A 204 12.71 -22.32 9.68
C GLN A 204 12.19 -23.05 8.44
N VAL A 205 11.24 -22.46 7.67
CA VAL A 205 10.58 -23.19 6.57
C VAL A 205 10.38 -22.29 5.35
N THR A 206 10.68 -22.84 4.16
CA THR A 206 10.42 -22.22 2.85
C THR A 206 9.10 -22.69 2.25
N PRO A 207 8.41 -21.87 1.43
CA PRO A 207 7.25 -22.28 0.67
C PRO A 207 7.55 -23.47 -0.26
N PHE A 208 6.51 -24.20 -0.66
CA PHE A 208 6.60 -25.35 -1.59
C PHE A 208 7.44 -26.54 -1.09
N THR A 209 7.57 -26.66 0.23
CA THR A 209 8.18 -27.83 0.89
C THR A 209 7.11 -28.70 1.54
N LYS A 210 7.41 -30.00 1.74
CA LYS A 210 6.50 -30.91 2.48
C LYS A 210 6.31 -30.43 3.92
N GLU A 211 7.35 -29.83 4.50
CA GLU A 211 7.34 -29.18 5.80
C GLU A 211 6.32 -28.04 5.81
N TYR A 212 6.36 -27.16 4.80
CA TYR A 212 5.40 -26.07 4.66
C TYR A 212 3.96 -26.58 4.52
N GLU A 213 3.72 -27.55 3.64
CA GLU A 213 2.38 -28.14 3.47
C GLU A 213 1.85 -28.75 4.78
N LYS A 214 2.72 -29.42 5.54
CA LYS A 214 2.35 -30.01 6.84
C LYS A 214 2.04 -28.93 7.87
N MET A 215 2.72 -27.79 7.83
CA MET A 215 2.40 -26.64 8.69
C MET A 215 1.07 -26.01 8.27
N GLU A 216 0.89 -25.72 6.98
CA GLU A 216 -0.32 -25.08 6.46
C GLU A 216 -1.57 -25.89 6.78
N LYS A 217 -1.52 -27.23 6.67
CA LYS A 217 -2.61 -28.15 7.07
C LYS A 217 -2.98 -28.08 8.54
N LYS A 218 -2.07 -27.64 9.42
CA LYS A 218 -2.32 -27.47 10.86
C LYS A 218 -2.90 -26.10 11.20
N MET A 219 -2.84 -25.14 10.27
CA MET A 219 -3.32 -23.78 10.50
C MET A 219 -4.85 -23.74 10.50
N LYS A 220 -5.44 -23.19 11.57
CA LYS A 220 -6.90 -23.09 11.74
C LYS A 220 -7.57 -22.03 10.88
N SER A 221 -6.76 -21.15 10.31
CA SER A 221 -7.15 -20.11 9.38
C SER A 221 -6.01 -19.94 8.39
N ILE A 222 -6.34 -19.51 7.19
CA ILE A 222 -5.39 -19.27 6.12
C ILE A 222 -5.78 -17.96 5.44
N VAL A 223 -4.80 -17.09 5.28
CA VAL A 223 -4.93 -15.89 4.46
C VAL A 223 -4.36 -16.20 3.08
N LYS A 224 -5.11 -15.92 2.03
CA LYS A 224 -4.64 -16.05 0.64
C LYS A 224 -4.85 -14.76 -0.12
N ALA A 225 -3.96 -14.49 -1.07
CA ALA A 225 -4.12 -13.40 -1.99
C ALA A 225 -5.37 -13.64 -2.83
N LYS A 226 -6.16 -12.61 -2.99
CA LYS A 226 -7.36 -12.62 -3.80
C LYS A 226 -7.09 -11.83 -5.07
N GLU A 227 -7.58 -12.33 -6.18
CA GLU A 227 -7.60 -11.55 -7.43
C GLU A 227 -8.44 -10.29 -7.22
N THR A 228 -7.77 -9.14 -7.22
CA THR A 228 -8.41 -7.84 -7.03
C THR A 228 -9.35 -7.55 -8.19
N PHE A 229 -10.56 -7.04 -7.91
CA PHE A 229 -11.58 -6.69 -8.90
C PHE A 229 -12.18 -7.83 -9.74
N LYS A 230 -12.10 -9.09 -9.30
CA LYS A 230 -12.86 -10.16 -9.96
C LYS A 230 -14.35 -9.87 -9.85
N LYS A 231 -14.99 -9.47 -10.96
CA LYS A 231 -16.43 -9.21 -11.04
C LYS A 231 -17.15 -10.47 -10.57
N LYS A 232 -17.91 -10.41 -9.47
CA LYS A 232 -18.83 -11.51 -9.11
C LYS A 232 -19.78 -11.69 -10.29
N ILE A 233 -19.58 -12.75 -11.07
CA ILE A 233 -20.60 -13.18 -12.03
C ILE A 233 -21.75 -13.64 -11.16
N ARG A 234 -22.78 -12.80 -11.00
CA ARG A 234 -24.06 -13.27 -10.48
C ARG A 234 -24.60 -14.20 -11.55
N ILE A 235 -24.51 -15.50 -11.29
CA ILE A 235 -25.30 -16.47 -12.04
C ILE A 235 -26.74 -16.16 -11.67
N VAL A 236 -27.42 -15.39 -12.52
CA VAL A 236 -28.87 -15.28 -12.46
C VAL A 236 -29.36 -16.61 -13.01
N ASN A 237 -29.77 -17.51 -12.11
CA ASN A 237 -30.54 -18.66 -12.53
C ASN A 237 -31.84 -18.11 -13.13
N MET A 238 -31.97 -18.23 -14.45
CA MET A 238 -33.24 -18.00 -15.16
C MET A 238 -34.18 -19.17 -14.90
#